data_AF-F4PY59-F1
#
_entry.id   AF-F4PY59-F1
#
_cell.length_a   1.000
_cell.length_b   1.000
_cell.length_c   1.000
_cell.angle_alpha   90.00
_cell.angle_beta   90.00
_cell.angle_gamma   90.00
#
_symmetry.space_group_name_H-M   'P 1'
#
loop_
_entity.id
_entity.type
_entity.pdbx_description
1 polymer ?
#
loop_
_entity_poly.entity_id
_entity_poly.type
_entity_poly.pdbx_seq_one_letter_code
_entity_poly.pdbx_strand_id
1 'polypeptide(L)'
;MPGLRFFWWGDFEGYQYQLDVHLRREESEPAIGTVQGFYQNLTAIVSNPVFKYGDFEYLNVTGSSDSSQLIAYKWSYQGEKRLCVFNFSGQSGSGSIILSDAQPVNGNDTIPVTDLLSDTTYYRSASEMRSQGLFVVVNTWYGQIFTY
;
A
#
# COMPACT_ATOMS: atom_id res chain seq x y z
N MET A 1 0.12 -2.24 8.41
CA MET A 1 0.08 -3.21 9.53
C MET A 1 -0.94 -2.73 10.55
N PRO A 2 -1.58 -3.63 11.32
CA PRO A 2 -2.53 -3.24 12.35
C PRO A 2 -1.82 -2.51 13.50
N GLY A 3 -2.54 -1.62 14.18
CA GLY A 3 -2.07 -0.93 15.38
C GLY A 3 -1.97 0.59 15.24
N LEU A 4 -1.42 1.21 16.28
CA LEU A 4 -1.17 2.65 16.31
C LEU A 4 -0.09 3.03 15.29
N ARG A 5 -0.29 4.18 14.64
CA ARG A 5 0.64 4.74 13.67
C ARG A 5 1.35 5.91 14.33
N PHE A 6 2.64 5.75 14.56
CA PHE A 6 3.51 6.79 15.09
C PHE A 6 4.31 7.39 13.95
N PHE A 7 4.50 8.69 14.00
CA PHE A 7 5.31 9.46 13.07
C PHE A 7 6.29 10.28 13.88
N TRP A 8 7.52 10.39 13.39
CA TRP A 8 8.52 11.25 13.97
C TRP A 8 8.32 12.69 13.50
N TRP A 9 8.81 13.63 14.31
CA TRP A 9 8.89 15.02 13.91
C TRP A 9 9.77 15.15 12.66
N GLY A 10 9.27 15.84 11.62
CA GLY A 10 9.99 16.03 10.36
C GLY A 10 9.74 14.93 9.32
N ASP A 11 9.05 13.83 9.65
CA ASP A 11 8.74 12.75 8.68
C ASP A 11 7.98 13.28 7.47
N PHE A 12 7.00 14.16 7.71
CA PHE A 12 6.10 14.70 6.69
C PHE A 12 6.82 15.73 5.83
N GLU A 13 7.79 16.44 6.40
CA GLU A 13 8.64 17.42 5.76
C GLU A 13 9.82 16.78 5.03
N GLY A 14 10.16 15.52 5.32
CA GLY A 14 11.30 14.82 4.73
C GLY A 14 12.65 15.24 5.31
N TYR A 15 12.66 15.68 6.58
CA TYR A 15 13.90 16.05 7.27
C TYR A 15 14.81 14.83 7.43
N GLN A 16 16.11 15.03 7.18
CA GLN A 16 17.10 13.96 7.26
C GLN A 16 17.88 14.01 8.57
N TYR A 17 18.00 15.19 9.18
CA TYR A 17 18.69 15.33 10.46
C TYR A 17 17.72 15.06 11.61
N GLN A 18 18.12 14.14 12.47
CA GLN A 18 17.37 13.86 13.70
C GLN A 18 17.45 15.06 14.65
N LEU A 19 16.33 15.42 15.25
CA LEU A 19 16.28 16.48 16.26
C LEU A 19 17.18 16.12 17.45
N ASP A 20 18.16 16.97 17.77
CA ASP A 20 18.97 16.80 18.97
C ASP A 20 18.16 17.27 20.19
N VAL A 21 17.36 16.34 20.72
CA VAL A 21 16.48 16.56 21.87
C VAL A 21 17.23 17.04 23.10
N HIS A 22 18.52 16.69 23.26
CA HIS A 22 19.32 17.11 24.40
C HIS A 22 19.64 18.61 24.36
N LEU A 23 19.75 19.18 23.16
CA LEU A 23 20.05 20.60 22.97
C LEU A 23 18.82 21.45 22.70
N ARG A 24 17.63 20.82 22.51
CA ARG A 24 16.41 21.50 22.02
C ARG A 24 16.69 22.34 20.77
N ARG A 25 17.57 21.83 19.90
CA ARG A 25 17.97 22.48 18.65
C ARG A 25 17.62 21.58 17.49
N GLU A 26 17.18 22.22 16.41
CA GLU A 26 17.02 21.62 15.10
C GLU A 26 17.97 22.30 14.13
N GLU A 27 18.51 21.54 13.19
CA GLU A 27 19.09 22.12 11.98
C GLU A 27 17.94 22.51 11.05
N SER A 28 17.96 23.75 10.55
CA SER A 28 16.90 24.22 9.66
C SER A 28 17.05 23.55 8.30
N GLU A 29 16.10 22.69 7.94
CA GLU A 29 16.01 22.07 6.62
C GLU A 29 14.75 22.55 5.88
N PRO A 30 14.84 22.80 4.55
CA PRO A 30 13.65 23.08 3.76
C PRO A 30 12.78 21.82 3.65
N ALA A 31 11.47 21.97 3.82
CA ALA A 31 10.55 20.86 3.59
C ALA A 31 10.56 20.42 2.12
N ILE A 32 10.49 19.11 1.91
CA ILE A 32 10.45 18.49 0.58
C ILE A 32 8.98 18.32 0.16
N GLY A 33 8.52 19.16 -0.77
CA GLY A 33 7.11 19.19 -1.17
C GLY A 33 6.56 17.85 -1.70
N THR A 34 7.40 17.03 -2.34
CA THR A 34 6.99 15.68 -2.81
C THR A 34 6.73 14.72 -1.65
N VAL A 35 7.51 14.81 -0.56
CA VAL A 35 7.31 14.01 0.65
C VAL A 35 6.04 14.44 1.36
N GLN A 36 5.82 15.75 1.48
CA GLN A 36 4.58 16.29 2.06
C GLN A 36 3.34 15.83 1.27
N GLY A 37 3.37 15.92 -0.05
CA GLY A 37 2.28 15.44 -0.91
C GLY A 37 2.04 13.94 -0.76
N PHE A 38 3.11 13.14 -0.67
CA PHE A 38 3.00 11.71 -0.42
C PHE A 38 2.33 11.40 0.93
N TYR A 39 2.77 12.04 2.02
CA TYR A 39 2.18 11.81 3.34
C TYR A 39 0.74 12.32 3.45
N GLN A 40 0.41 13.44 2.80
CA GLN A 40 -0.97 13.92 2.70
C GLN A 40 -1.86 12.87 2.03
N ASN A 41 -1.42 12.30 0.90
CA ASN A 41 -2.15 11.23 0.23
C ASN A 41 -2.24 9.96 1.10
N LEU A 42 -1.11 9.48 1.60
CA LEU A 42 -1.03 8.27 2.41
C LEU A 42 -1.91 8.36 3.66
N THR A 43 -1.83 9.46 4.41
CA THR A 43 -2.63 9.66 5.63
C THR A 43 -4.12 9.71 5.33
N ALA A 44 -4.53 10.33 4.23
CA ALA A 44 -5.92 10.31 3.77
C ALA A 44 -6.39 8.88 3.49
N ILE A 45 -5.61 8.09 2.73
CA ILE A 45 -5.93 6.68 2.42
C ILE A 45 -6.07 5.86 3.70
N VAL A 46 -5.08 5.90 4.58
CA VAL A 46 -5.04 5.03 5.76
C VAL A 46 -5.97 5.50 6.88
N SER A 47 -6.59 6.69 6.75
CA SER A 47 -7.63 7.17 7.66
C SER A 47 -8.95 6.42 7.52
N ASN A 48 -9.17 5.74 6.38
CA ASN A 48 -10.39 4.98 6.08
C ASN A 48 -10.65 3.90 7.18
N PRO A 49 -11.92 3.70 7.58
CA PRO A 49 -12.31 2.71 8.59
C PRO A 49 -11.75 1.29 8.38
N VAL A 50 -11.54 0.87 7.14
CA VAL A 50 -11.00 -0.47 6.80
C VAL A 50 -9.65 -0.74 7.47
N PHE A 51 -8.80 0.27 7.63
CA PHE A 51 -7.49 0.13 8.28
C PHE A 51 -7.54 0.25 9.81
N LYS A 52 -8.69 0.62 10.38
CA LYS A 52 -8.88 0.81 11.83
C LYS A 52 -9.66 -0.34 12.46
N TYR A 53 -10.67 -0.82 11.75
CA TYR A 53 -11.63 -1.81 12.26
C TYR A 53 -11.69 -3.08 11.41
N GLY A 54 -10.98 -3.12 10.29
CA GLY A 54 -10.98 -4.29 9.41
C GLY A 54 -10.15 -5.44 9.93
N ASP A 55 -10.41 -6.61 9.35
CA ASP A 55 -9.61 -7.81 9.56
C ASP A 55 -8.33 -7.72 8.72
N PHE A 56 -7.20 -8.06 9.34
CA PHE A 56 -5.89 -8.04 8.71
C PHE A 56 -5.44 -9.46 8.36
N GLU A 57 -4.99 -9.67 7.12
CA GLU A 57 -4.50 -10.94 6.61
C GLU A 57 -3.17 -10.76 5.89
N TYR A 58 -2.21 -11.66 6.13
CA TYR A 58 -1.00 -11.77 5.31
C TYR A 58 -1.29 -12.66 4.10
N LEU A 59 -0.85 -12.23 2.91
CA LEU A 59 -1.03 -12.98 1.67
C LEU A 59 0.32 -13.37 1.07
N ASN A 60 0.40 -14.58 0.53
CA ASN A 60 1.58 -15.02 -0.19
C ASN A 60 1.66 -14.35 -1.57
N VAL A 61 2.85 -13.87 -1.91
CA VAL A 61 3.18 -13.42 -3.26
C VAL A 61 3.90 -14.56 -3.97
N THR A 62 3.43 -14.93 -5.16
CA THR A 62 3.97 -16.07 -5.94
C THR A 62 4.07 -15.72 -7.42
N GLY A 63 4.34 -16.67 -8.30
CA GLY A 63 4.21 -16.47 -9.76
C GLY A 63 5.35 -15.68 -10.44
N SER A 64 6.42 -15.37 -9.71
CA SER A 64 7.64 -14.75 -10.26
C SER A 64 8.87 -15.11 -9.42
N SER A 65 10.06 -15.07 -10.04
CA SER A 65 11.36 -15.21 -9.35
C SER A 65 11.60 -14.10 -8.33
N ASP A 66 10.97 -12.93 -8.52
CA ASP A 66 11.19 -11.74 -7.70
C ASP A 66 10.13 -11.60 -6.59
N SER A 67 9.27 -12.61 -6.43
CA SER A 67 8.16 -12.60 -5.47
C SER A 67 8.63 -12.46 -4.03
N SER A 68 9.84 -12.95 -3.70
CA SER A 68 10.43 -12.81 -2.37
C SER A 68 10.76 -11.37 -1.97
N GLN A 69 10.81 -10.44 -2.94
CA GLN A 69 11.00 -9.01 -2.65
C GLN A 69 9.72 -8.32 -2.18
N LEU A 70 8.57 -8.97 -2.38
CA LEU A 70 7.27 -8.40 -2.12
C LEU A 70 6.64 -9.01 -0.86
N ILE A 71 5.98 -8.13 -0.11
CA ILE A 71 5.13 -8.52 1.01
C ILE A 71 3.73 -7.99 0.73
N ALA A 72 2.72 -8.84 0.87
CA ALA A 72 1.33 -8.48 0.64
C ALA A 72 0.48 -8.66 1.89
N TYR A 73 -0.38 -7.68 2.14
CA TYR A 73 -1.37 -7.69 3.20
C TYR A 73 -2.73 -7.32 2.65
N LYS A 74 -3.78 -7.91 3.21
CA LYS A 74 -5.16 -7.55 2.90
C LYS A 74 -5.87 -7.04 4.14
N TRP A 75 -6.75 -6.07 3.93
CA TRP A 75 -7.73 -5.62 4.90
C TRP A 75 -9.14 -5.80 4.35
N SER A 76 -10.08 -6.22 5.20
CA SER A 76 -11.51 -6.26 4.87
C SER A 76 -12.38 -5.72 6.00
N TYR A 77 -13.33 -4.86 5.67
CA TYR A 77 -14.30 -4.29 6.63
C TYR A 77 -15.60 -3.90 5.94
N GLN A 78 -16.74 -4.42 6.39
CA GLN A 78 -18.07 -4.06 5.88
C GLN A 78 -18.21 -4.07 4.34
N GLY A 79 -17.55 -5.02 3.68
CA GLY A 79 -17.55 -5.16 2.22
C GLY A 79 -16.46 -4.36 1.50
N GLU A 80 -15.81 -3.40 2.15
CA GLU A 80 -14.60 -2.76 1.63
C GLU A 80 -13.39 -3.67 1.77
N LYS A 81 -12.54 -3.67 0.74
CA LYS A 81 -11.29 -4.44 0.71
C LYS A 81 -10.13 -3.54 0.33
N ARG A 82 -8.96 -3.80 0.92
CA ARG A 82 -7.70 -3.19 0.53
C ARG A 82 -6.63 -4.26 0.39
N LEU A 83 -5.94 -4.26 -0.74
CA LEU A 83 -4.69 -5.02 -0.89
C LEU A 83 -3.53 -4.04 -0.82
N CYS A 84 -2.62 -4.22 0.12
CA CYS A 84 -1.39 -3.47 0.22
C CYS A 84 -0.22 -4.37 -0.17
N VAL A 85 0.57 -3.96 -1.16
CA VAL A 85 1.79 -4.66 -1.58
C VAL A 85 2.98 -3.74 -1.40
N PHE A 86 4.03 -4.22 -0.74
CA PHE A 86 5.22 -3.43 -0.42
C PHE A 86 6.49 -4.15 -0.90
N ASN A 87 7.43 -3.37 -1.40
CA ASN A 87 8.78 -3.81 -1.72
C ASN A 87 9.77 -3.13 -0.77
N PHE A 88 10.38 -3.90 0.12
CA PHE A 88 11.41 -3.43 1.06
C PHE A 88 12.83 -3.79 0.61
N SER A 89 13.05 -3.85 -0.71
CA SER A 89 14.33 -4.18 -1.29
C SER A 89 14.84 -3.10 -2.25
N GLY A 90 16.14 -3.15 -2.51
CA GLY A 90 16.80 -2.34 -3.54
C GLY A 90 16.63 -2.88 -4.97
N GLN A 91 15.79 -3.88 -5.19
CA GLN A 91 15.48 -4.45 -6.51
C GLN A 91 13.98 -4.36 -6.78
N SER A 92 13.57 -4.22 -8.04
CA SER A 92 12.15 -4.30 -8.38
C SER A 92 11.61 -5.69 -8.07
N GLY A 93 10.37 -5.77 -7.60
CA GLY A 93 9.68 -7.00 -7.27
C GLY A 93 8.46 -7.21 -8.14
N SER A 94 8.12 -8.46 -8.43
CA SER A 94 6.92 -8.81 -9.19
C SER A 94 6.30 -10.11 -8.66
N GLY A 95 5.01 -10.30 -8.91
CA GLY A 95 4.33 -11.54 -8.57
C GLY A 95 2.81 -11.43 -8.56
N SER A 96 2.15 -12.56 -8.38
CA SER A 96 0.70 -12.71 -8.27
C SER A 96 0.27 -12.93 -6.83
N ILE A 97 -0.82 -12.27 -6.45
CA ILE A 97 -1.49 -12.42 -5.16
C ILE A 97 -2.91 -12.93 -5.37
N ILE A 98 -3.23 -14.09 -4.81
CA ILE A 98 -4.60 -14.65 -4.89
C ILE A 98 -5.55 -13.83 -4.01
N LEU A 99 -6.63 -13.32 -4.62
CA LEU A 99 -7.68 -12.58 -3.95
C LEU A 99 -8.97 -13.40 -4.04
N SER A 100 -9.08 -14.43 -3.19
CA SER A 100 -10.19 -15.39 -3.19
C SER A 100 -11.57 -14.75 -3.00
N ASP A 101 -11.60 -13.54 -2.45
CA ASP A 101 -12.79 -12.76 -2.17
C ASP A 101 -13.10 -11.69 -3.24
N ALA A 102 -12.32 -11.56 -4.32
CA ALA A 102 -12.71 -10.68 -5.43
C ALA A 102 -14.06 -11.15 -5.99
N GLN A 103 -15.00 -10.24 -6.30
CA GLN A 103 -16.33 -10.60 -6.79
C GLN A 103 -16.74 -9.71 -7.97
N PRO A 104 -17.53 -10.22 -8.93
CA PRO A 104 -18.14 -9.40 -9.97
C PRO A 104 -18.95 -8.24 -9.37
N VAL A 105 -18.91 -7.08 -10.03
CA VAL A 105 -19.71 -5.90 -9.65
C VAL A 105 -20.85 -5.74 -10.64
N ASN A 106 -22.09 -5.71 -10.14
CA ASN A 106 -23.31 -5.62 -10.97
C ASN A 106 -23.39 -6.69 -12.08
N GLY A 107 -22.86 -7.89 -11.80
CA GLY A 107 -22.82 -9.01 -12.76
C GLY A 107 -21.68 -8.95 -13.78
N ASN A 108 -20.83 -7.92 -13.75
CA ASN A 108 -19.64 -7.83 -14.61
C ASN A 108 -18.42 -8.43 -13.89
N ASP A 109 -17.79 -9.43 -14.50
CA ASP A 109 -16.56 -10.05 -13.97
C ASP A 109 -15.35 -9.13 -14.13
N THR A 110 -15.36 -8.20 -15.09
CA THR A 110 -14.31 -7.19 -15.21
C THR A 110 -14.62 -6.03 -14.25
N ILE A 111 -13.84 -5.94 -13.18
CA ILE A 111 -14.02 -4.98 -12.09
C ILE A 111 -12.90 -3.93 -12.07
N PRO A 112 -13.17 -2.72 -11.58
CA PRO A 112 -12.12 -1.72 -11.35
C PRO A 112 -11.27 -2.11 -10.14
N VAL A 113 -9.95 -2.04 -10.32
CA VAL A 113 -8.92 -2.23 -9.30
C VAL A 113 -8.07 -0.97 -9.29
N THR A 114 -8.24 -0.12 -8.28
CA THR A 114 -7.62 1.21 -8.24
C THR A 114 -6.48 1.23 -7.24
N ASP A 115 -5.27 1.57 -7.70
CA ASP A 115 -4.15 1.90 -6.80
C ASP A 115 -4.34 3.32 -6.25
N LEU A 116 -4.64 3.39 -4.97
CA LEU A 116 -4.94 4.64 -4.27
C LEU A 116 -3.71 5.55 -4.13
N LEU A 117 -2.48 5.00 -4.18
CA LEU A 117 -1.27 5.81 -4.09
C LEU A 117 -1.00 6.58 -5.38
N SER A 118 -1.27 5.96 -6.53
CA SER A 118 -1.06 6.55 -7.86
C SER A 118 -2.33 7.07 -8.53
N ASP A 119 -3.50 6.85 -7.91
CA ASP A 119 -4.84 7.10 -8.47
C ASP A 119 -5.09 6.42 -9.83
N THR A 120 -4.38 5.33 -10.10
CA THR A 120 -4.48 4.61 -11.37
C THR A 120 -5.46 3.45 -11.24
N THR A 121 -6.47 3.43 -12.13
CA THR A 121 -7.46 2.35 -12.18
C THR A 121 -7.16 1.35 -13.28
N TYR A 122 -7.12 0.08 -12.91
CA TYR A 122 -6.96 -1.05 -13.80
C TYR A 122 -8.27 -1.84 -13.87
N TYR A 123 -8.62 -2.34 -15.05
CA TYR A 123 -9.75 -3.26 -15.19
C TYR A 123 -9.23 -4.69 -15.19
N ARG A 124 -9.74 -5.53 -14.28
CA ARG A 124 -9.27 -6.90 -14.05
C ARG A 124 -10.44 -7.85 -13.91
N SER A 125 -10.26 -9.09 -14.36
CA SER A 125 -11.24 -10.15 -14.15
C SER A 125 -11.22 -10.59 -12.69
N ALA A 126 -12.36 -10.53 -12.01
CA ALA A 126 -12.52 -11.00 -10.64
C ALA A 126 -12.28 -12.52 -10.57
N SER A 127 -12.70 -13.28 -11.58
CA SER A 127 -12.41 -14.72 -11.65
C SER A 127 -10.92 -15.04 -11.83
N GLU A 128 -10.19 -14.25 -12.60
CA GLU A 128 -8.73 -14.36 -12.73
C GLU A 128 -8.04 -13.98 -11.41
N MET A 129 -8.45 -12.89 -10.76
CA MET A 129 -7.93 -12.49 -9.44
C MET A 129 -8.13 -13.56 -8.36
N ARG A 130 -9.21 -14.34 -8.43
CA ARG A 130 -9.45 -15.48 -7.52
C ARG A 130 -8.60 -16.71 -7.84
N SER A 131 -8.22 -16.93 -9.10
CA SER A 131 -7.59 -18.17 -9.55
C SER A 131 -6.10 -18.05 -9.82
N GLN A 132 -5.70 -17.06 -10.62
CA GLN A 132 -4.30 -16.77 -10.98
C GLN A 132 -3.71 -15.66 -10.11
N GLY A 133 -4.58 -14.81 -9.54
CA GLY A 133 -4.18 -13.71 -8.68
C GLY A 133 -4.04 -12.39 -9.44
N LEU A 134 -3.98 -11.30 -8.69
CA LEU A 134 -3.61 -10.00 -9.23
C LEU A 134 -2.09 -9.95 -9.39
N PHE A 135 -1.62 -9.93 -10.65
CA PHE A 135 -0.20 -9.73 -10.94
C PHE A 135 0.19 -8.26 -10.74
N VAL A 136 1.25 -8.02 -9.99
CA VAL A 136 1.77 -6.68 -9.66
C VAL A 136 3.25 -6.58 -9.97
N VAL A 137 3.70 -5.36 -10.25
CA VAL A 137 5.11 -4.99 -10.40
C VAL A 137 5.33 -3.75 -9.55
N VAL A 138 6.24 -3.86 -8.58
CA VAL A 138 6.50 -2.80 -7.59
C VAL A 138 7.97 -2.42 -7.66
N ASN A 139 8.22 -1.12 -7.85
CA ASN A 139 9.57 -0.56 -7.86
C ASN A 139 10.28 -0.71 -6.50
N THR A 140 11.57 -0.40 -6.48
CA THR A 140 12.40 -0.40 -5.27
C THR A 140 11.82 0.54 -4.20
N TRP A 141 11.83 0.10 -2.94
CA TRP A 141 11.38 0.90 -1.79
C TRP A 141 9.99 1.54 -1.96
N TYR A 142 9.10 0.88 -2.70
CA TYR A 142 7.78 1.41 -3.05
C TYR A 142 6.65 0.50 -2.59
N GLY A 143 5.43 1.01 -2.59
CA GLY A 143 4.24 0.25 -2.28
C GLY A 143 3.06 0.63 -3.18
N GLN A 144 2.08 -0.27 -3.25
CA GLN A 144 0.81 -0.07 -3.94
C GLN A 144 -0.33 -0.41 -2.99
N ILE A 145 -1.42 0.36 -3.04
CA ILE A 145 -2.59 0.14 -2.18
C ILE A 145 -3.82 0.07 -3.07
N PHE A 146 -4.29 -1.14 -3.35
CA PHE A 146 -5.44 -1.36 -4.20
C PHE A 146 -6.75 -1.40 -3.43
N THR A 147 -7.80 -0.82 -4.01
CA THR A 147 -9.20 -1.16 -3.71
C THR A 147 -9.79 -1.94 -4.88
N TYR A 148 -10.65 -2.91 -4.59
CA TYR A 148 -11.29 -3.78 -5.58
C TYR A 148 -12.59 -4.40 -5.03
#